data_AF-A0A3D6A3P7-F1
#
_entry.id   AF-A0A3D6A3P7-F1
#
_cell.length_a   1.000
_cell.length_b   1.000
_cell.length_c   1.000
_cell.angle_alpha   90.00
_cell.angle_beta   90.00
_cell.angle_gamma   90.00
#
_symmetry.space_group_name_H-M   'P 1'
#
loop_
_entity.id
_entity.type
_entity.pdbx_description
1 polymer ?
#
loop_
_entity_poly.entity_id
_entity_poly.type
_entity_poly.pdbx_seq_one_letter_code
_entity_poly.pdbx_strand_id
1 'polypeptide(L)'
;KRQFREVARVAGLIFQGYPGAQKSARQVQASGGLFFDVFAKYDPENLLLTQSRREVLERQLEIQRIRNKLIEIQEQEILFRFPKRLTPFAFPLWAESLRTQVSTESWSDRVSRMAKELESFA
;
A
#
# COMPACT_ATOMS: atom_id res chain seq x y z
N LYS A 1 2.66 -7.65 -11.36
CA LYS A 1 1.85 -8.59 -12.16
C LYS A 1 0.35 -8.26 -12.22
N ARG A 2 -0.34 -7.91 -11.11
CA ARG A 2 -1.78 -7.58 -11.15
C ARG A 2 -2.13 -6.46 -12.13
N GLN A 3 -1.48 -5.29 -12.02
CA GLN A 3 -1.73 -4.13 -12.89
C GLN A 3 -1.53 -4.46 -14.37
N PHE A 4 -0.47 -5.20 -14.68
CA PHE A 4 -0.21 -5.65 -16.04
C PHE A 4 -1.35 -6.46 -16.66
N ARG A 5 -2.04 -7.28 -15.87
CA ARG A 5 -3.20 -8.03 -16.38
C ARG A 5 -4.41 -7.14 -16.69
N GLU A 6 -4.53 -5.99 -16.04
CA GLU A 6 -5.59 -5.02 -16.35
C GLU A 6 -5.25 -4.29 -17.64
N VAL A 7 -4.02 -3.78 -17.76
CA VAL A 7 -3.52 -3.12 -18.98
C VAL A 7 -3.57 -4.08 -20.19
N ALA A 8 -3.08 -5.30 -20.04
CA ALA A 8 -3.09 -6.31 -21.11
C ALA A 8 -4.50 -6.78 -21.50
N ARG A 9 -5.48 -6.69 -20.58
CA ARG A 9 -6.89 -6.95 -20.90
C ARG A 9 -7.48 -5.82 -21.74
N VAL A 10 -7.23 -4.57 -21.35
CA VAL A 10 -7.67 -3.39 -22.12
C VAL A 10 -7.04 -3.37 -23.50
N ALA A 11 -5.76 -3.74 -23.60
CA ALA A 11 -5.03 -3.88 -24.86
C ALA A 11 -5.47 -5.10 -25.72
N GLY A 12 -6.44 -5.89 -25.27
CA GLY A 12 -6.94 -7.07 -25.99
C GLY A 12 -6.02 -8.29 -25.97
N LEU A 13 -4.87 -8.22 -25.30
CA LEU A 13 -3.89 -9.32 -25.20
C LEU A 13 -4.39 -10.47 -24.33
N ILE A 14 -5.24 -10.18 -23.34
CA ILE A 14 -5.87 -11.20 -22.48
C ILE A 14 -7.34 -11.37 -22.85
N PHE A 15 -7.63 -12.45 -23.58
CA PHE A 15 -8.99 -12.82 -23.93
C PHE A 15 -9.75 -13.44 -22.73
N GLN A 16 -10.95 -12.92 -22.45
CA GLN A 16 -11.77 -13.34 -21.29
C GLN A 16 -12.84 -14.38 -21.62
N GLY A 17 -12.99 -14.78 -22.88
CA GLY A 17 -14.09 -15.63 -23.33
C GLY A 17 -15.20 -14.84 -24.01
N TYR A 18 -16.20 -15.56 -24.52
CA TYR A 18 -17.36 -14.98 -25.19
C TYR A 18 -18.53 -14.81 -24.19
N PRO A 19 -19.54 -13.98 -24.50
CA PRO A 19 -20.78 -13.94 -23.72
C PRO A 19 -21.36 -15.35 -23.55
N GLY A 20 -21.57 -15.79 -22.30
CA GLY A 20 -22.04 -17.14 -21.97
C GLY A 20 -20.95 -18.22 -21.84
N ALA A 21 -19.70 -17.94 -22.24
CA ALA A 21 -18.57 -18.87 -22.14
C ALA A 21 -17.29 -18.14 -21.68
N GLN A 22 -17.30 -17.66 -20.44
CA GLN A 22 -16.14 -16.97 -19.88
C GLN A 22 -15.03 -17.94 -19.47
N LYS A 23 -13.79 -17.53 -19.71
CA LYS A 23 -12.62 -18.24 -19.16
C LYS A 23 -12.61 -18.09 -17.64
N SER A 24 -12.18 -19.14 -16.95
CA SER A 24 -12.05 -19.09 -15.49
C SER A 24 -11.06 -18.01 -15.06
N ALA A 25 -11.31 -17.41 -13.89
CA ALA A 25 -10.41 -16.43 -13.31
C ALA A 25 -8.97 -16.96 -13.19
N ARG A 26 -8.80 -18.24 -12.85
CA ARG A 26 -7.49 -18.91 -12.77
C ARG A 26 -6.76 -18.95 -14.11
N GLN A 27 -7.46 -19.26 -15.21
CA GLN A 27 -6.86 -19.26 -16.55
C GLN A 27 -6.45 -17.86 -16.99
N VAL A 28 -7.31 -16.86 -16.77
CA VAL A 28 -7.01 -15.44 -17.07
C VAL A 28 -5.79 -14.96 -16.26
N GLN A 29 -5.71 -15.36 -14.99
CA GLN A 29 -4.58 -15.04 -14.13
C GLN A 29 -3.27 -15.68 -14.61
N ALA A 30 -3.31 -16.94 -15.03
CA ALA A 30 -2.16 -17.67 -15.54
C ALA A 30 -1.63 -17.07 -16.85
N SER A 31 -2.49 -16.82 -17.83
CA SER A 31 -2.10 -16.20 -19.11
C SER A 31 -1.47 -14.82 -18.89
N GLY A 32 -2.07 -13.98 -18.04
CA GLY A 32 -1.54 -12.65 -17.78
C GLY A 32 -0.21 -12.65 -17.01
N GLY A 33 0.06 -13.67 -16.19
CA GLY A 33 1.36 -13.87 -15.55
C GLY A 33 2.44 -14.25 -16.57
N LEU A 34 2.12 -15.17 -17.48
CA LEU A 34 3.04 -15.63 -18.52
C LEU A 34 3.40 -14.51 -19.51
N PHE A 35 2.43 -13.71 -19.96
CA PHE A 35 2.72 -12.55 -20.82
C PHE A 35 3.64 -11.54 -20.14
N PHE A 36 3.45 -11.29 -18.83
CA PHE A 36 4.34 -10.41 -18.08
C PHE A 36 5.77 -10.97 -18.06
N ASP A 37 5.93 -12.26 -17.77
CA ASP A 37 7.24 -12.90 -17.66
C ASP A 37 7.96 -12.96 -19.01
N VAL A 38 7.22 -13.16 -20.11
CA VAL A 38 7.76 -13.13 -21.48
C VAL A 38 8.24 -11.72 -21.84
N PHE A 39 7.41 -10.68 -21.68
CA PHE A 39 7.85 -9.32 -21.99
C PHE A 39 8.99 -8.89 -21.07
N ALA A 40 8.93 -9.19 -19.76
CA ALA A 40 10.00 -8.82 -18.86
C ALA A 40 11.36 -9.44 -19.24
N LYS A 41 11.35 -10.61 -19.87
CA LYS A 41 12.57 -11.33 -20.28
C LYS A 41 13.04 -10.98 -21.70
N TYR A 42 12.12 -10.80 -22.64
CA TYR A 42 12.44 -10.72 -24.08
C TYR A 42 12.10 -9.37 -24.71
N ASP A 43 11.29 -8.54 -24.06
CA ASP A 43 10.92 -7.18 -24.51
C ASP A 43 10.73 -6.25 -23.30
N PRO A 44 11.82 -5.93 -22.57
CA PRO A 44 11.72 -5.16 -21.33
C PRO A 44 11.22 -3.72 -21.54
N GLU A 45 11.37 -3.19 -22.76
CA GLU A 45 10.93 -1.85 -23.18
C GLU A 45 9.46 -1.84 -23.65
N ASN A 46 8.75 -2.98 -23.55
CA ASN A 46 7.36 -3.07 -23.94
C ASN A 46 6.50 -2.00 -23.26
N LEU A 47 5.74 -1.23 -24.05
CA LEU A 47 4.92 -0.13 -23.55
C LEU A 47 3.87 -0.57 -22.52
N LEU A 48 3.36 -1.81 -22.60
CA LEU A 48 2.41 -2.33 -21.61
C LEU A 48 3.09 -2.55 -20.25
N LEU A 49 4.36 -2.95 -20.22
CA LEU A 49 5.14 -3.03 -18.98
C LEU A 49 5.37 -1.64 -18.39
N THR A 50 5.77 -0.68 -19.22
CA THR A 50 6.01 0.71 -18.82
C THR A 50 4.74 1.35 -18.27
N GLN A 51 3.62 1.24 -18.98
CA GLN A 51 2.32 1.73 -18.52
C GLN A 51 1.89 1.06 -17.21
N SER A 52 2.04 -0.26 -17.10
CA SER A 52 1.69 -0.98 -15.87
C SER A 52 2.50 -0.52 -14.67
N ARG A 53 3.80 -0.25 -14.85
CA ARG A 53 4.65 0.30 -13.78
C ARG A 53 4.20 1.70 -13.41
N ARG A 54 4.00 2.58 -14.40
CA ARG A 54 3.54 3.95 -14.17
C ARG A 54 2.23 3.98 -13.39
N GLU A 55 1.23 3.20 -13.81
CA GLU A 55 -0.08 3.18 -13.14
C GLU A 55 -0.02 2.63 -11.70
N VAL A 56 0.88 1.68 -11.40
CA VAL A 56 1.12 1.27 -10.02
C VAL A 56 1.69 2.42 -9.19
N LEU A 57 2.71 3.12 -9.72
CA LEU A 57 3.33 4.26 -9.02
C LEU A 57 2.35 5.41 -8.79
N GLU A 58 1.50 5.70 -9.78
CA GLU A 58 0.51 6.78 -9.71
C GLU A 58 -0.65 6.43 -8.78
N ARG A 59 -1.23 5.23 -8.89
CA ARG A 59 -2.49 4.89 -8.20
C ARG A 59 -2.30 4.21 -6.85
N GLN A 60 -1.27 3.36 -6.70
CA GLN A 60 -1.06 2.62 -5.45
C GLN A 60 -0.10 3.32 -4.52
N LEU A 61 0.87 4.06 -5.06
CA LEU A 61 1.87 4.78 -4.27
C LEU A 61 1.64 6.29 -4.24
N GLU A 62 0.68 6.81 -5.01
CA GLU A 62 0.36 8.25 -5.08
C GLU A 62 1.62 9.12 -5.23
N ILE A 63 2.56 8.69 -6.09
CA ILE A 63 3.92 9.24 -6.14
C ILE A 63 3.96 10.75 -6.35
N GLN A 64 2.99 11.30 -7.08
CA GLN A 64 2.87 12.75 -7.28
C GLN A 64 2.49 13.48 -5.99
N ARG A 65 1.58 12.92 -5.19
CA ARG A 65 1.22 13.50 -3.89
C ARG A 65 2.42 13.48 -2.94
N ILE A 66 3.15 12.37 -2.90
CA ILE A 66 4.37 12.25 -2.09
C ILE A 66 5.42 13.27 -2.55
N ARG A 67 5.69 13.35 -3.85
CA ARG A 67 6.64 14.34 -4.41
C ARG A 67 6.26 15.77 -4.04
N ASN A 68 5.00 16.15 -4.24
CA ASN A 68 4.53 17.50 -3.91
C ASN A 68 4.69 17.81 -2.41
N LYS A 69 4.37 16.84 -1.54
CA LYS A 69 4.54 17.02 -0.09
C LYS A 69 6.01 17.11 0.30
N LEU A 70 6.92 16.38 -0.35
CA LEU A 70 8.35 16.49 -0.10
C LEU A 70 8.92 17.85 -0.51
N ILE A 71 8.45 18.42 -1.63
CA ILE A 71 8.81 19.79 -2.04
C ILE A 71 8.30 20.79 -1.00
N GLU A 72 7.06 20.66 -0.54
CA GLU A 72 6.50 21.51 0.52
C GLU A 72 7.30 21.41 1.82
N ILE A 73 7.70 20.20 2.24
CA ILE A 73 8.52 19.98 3.44
C ILE A 73 9.91 20.62 3.31
N GLN A 74 10.49 20.63 2.10
CA GLN A 74 11.81 21.22 1.86
C GLN A 74 11.86 22.72 2.19
N GLU A 75 10.73 23.41 2.07
CA GLU A 75 10.61 24.86 2.32
C GLU A 75 10.22 25.18 3.78
N GLN A 76 9.99 24.16 4.62
CA GLN A 76 9.53 24.34 6.00
C GLN A 76 10.69 24.40 7.01
N GLU A 77 10.47 25.16 8.08
CA GLU A 77 11.34 25.12 9.25
C GLU A 77 11.12 23.82 10.03
N ILE A 78 12.18 23.05 10.25
CA ILE A 78 12.10 21.79 11.00
C ILE A 78 12.24 22.07 12.50
N LEU A 79 11.13 21.93 13.23
CA LEU A 79 11.12 22.04 14.68
C LEU A 79 11.25 20.67 15.35
N PHE A 80 12.34 20.45 16.10
CA PHE A 80 12.50 19.27 16.93
C PHE A 80 12.04 19.54 18.37
N ARG A 81 11.16 18.66 18.90
CA ARG A 81 10.70 18.69 20.29
C ARG A 81 10.81 17.30 20.89
N PHE A 82 11.28 17.24 22.14
CA PHE A 82 11.42 16.01 22.91
C PHE A 82 10.43 16.02 24.06
N PRO A 83 9.19 15.56 23.85
CA PRO A 83 8.19 15.53 24.91
C PRO A 83 8.63 14.55 26.01
N LYS A 84 8.43 14.93 27.27
CA LYS A 84 8.76 14.09 28.44
C LYS A 84 7.80 12.91 28.62
N ARG A 85 6.71 12.87 27.85
CA ARG A 85 5.60 11.91 27.93
C ARG A 85 5.11 11.58 26.51
N LEU A 86 4.38 10.48 26.37
CA LEU A 86 3.73 10.13 25.11
C LEU A 86 2.73 11.22 24.72
N THR A 87 2.77 11.67 23.46
CA THR A 87 1.76 12.59 22.92
C THR A 87 0.52 11.79 22.49
N PRO A 88 -0.66 12.44 22.37
CA PRO A 88 -1.86 11.76 21.87
C PRO A 88 -1.67 11.07 20.51
N PHE A 89 -0.82 11.61 19.63
CA PHE A 89 -0.48 10.96 18.35
C PHE A 89 0.57 9.85 18.46
N ALA A 90 1.49 9.92 19.43
CA ALA A 90 2.47 8.87 19.65
C ALA A 90 1.88 7.65 20.37
N PHE A 91 0.86 7.85 21.22
CA PHE A 91 0.29 6.78 22.04
C PHE A 91 -0.26 5.59 21.23
N PRO A 92 -1.07 5.76 20.17
CA PRO A 92 -1.56 4.62 19.37
C PRO A 92 -0.44 3.80 18.73
N LEU A 93 0.62 4.47 18.25
CA LEU A 93 1.77 3.80 17.65
C LEU A 93 2.56 3.01 18.68
N TRP A 94 2.77 3.60 19.87
CA TRP A 94 3.41 2.95 20.99
C TRP A 94 2.60 1.76 21.50
N ALA A 95 1.28 1.91 21.62
CA ALA A 95 0.38 0.84 22.03
C ALA A 95 0.48 -0.35 21.06
N GLU A 96 0.34 -0.14 19.76
CA GLU A 96 0.44 -1.24 18.79
C GLU A 96 1.79 -1.99 18.88
N SER A 97 2.88 -1.29 19.19
CA SER A 97 4.19 -1.94 19.40
C SER A 97 4.21 -2.92 20.58
N LEU A 98 3.42 -2.67 21.62
CA LEU A 98 3.31 -3.52 22.82
C LEU A 98 2.34 -4.69 22.66
N ARG A 99 1.51 -4.69 21.60
CA ARG A 99 0.51 -5.72 21.35
C ARG A 99 1.11 -7.12 21.22
N THR A 100 2.39 -7.21 20.89
CA THR A 100 3.14 -8.47 20.80
C THR A 100 3.45 -9.11 22.15
N GLN A 101 3.27 -8.39 23.26
CA GLN A 101 3.50 -8.92 24.60
C GLN A 101 2.27 -9.68 25.11
N VAL A 102 2.49 -10.94 25.49
CA VAL A 102 1.44 -11.78 26.08
C VAL A 102 1.09 -11.26 27.48
N SER A 103 -0.19 -11.03 27.73
CA SER A 103 -0.73 -10.59 29.01
C SER A 103 -2.03 -11.31 29.32
N THR A 104 -2.35 -11.44 30.61
CA THR A 104 -3.62 -11.99 31.10
C THR A 104 -4.77 -10.98 30.99
N GLU A 105 -4.45 -9.68 30.87
CA GLU A 105 -5.43 -8.62 30.62
C GLU A 105 -5.78 -8.55 29.13
N SER A 106 -7.05 -8.25 28.81
CA SER A 106 -7.43 -8.02 27.42
C SER A 106 -6.71 -6.79 26.88
N TRP A 107 -6.21 -6.87 25.64
CA TRP A 107 -5.49 -5.78 25.00
C TRP A 107 -6.30 -4.47 24.98
N SER A 108 -7.60 -4.57 24.71
CA SER A 108 -8.52 -3.42 24.64
C SER A 108 -8.66 -2.71 25.99
N ASP A 109 -8.78 -3.48 27.07
CA ASP A 109 -8.94 -2.92 28.42
C ASP A 109 -7.65 -2.25 28.88
N ARG A 110 -6.51 -2.88 28.60
CA ARG A 110 -5.18 -2.33 28.88
C ARG A 110 -4.98 -0.99 28.19
N VAL A 111 -5.22 -0.91 26.87
CA VAL A 111 -5.07 0.33 26.10
C VAL A 111 -6.01 1.43 26.61
N SER A 112 -7.27 1.08 26.90
CA SER A 112 -8.27 2.04 27.40
C SER A 112 -7.89 2.64 28.75
N ARG A 113 -7.34 1.83 29.66
CA ARG A 113 -6.83 2.30 30.95
C ARG A 113 -5.64 3.24 30.76
N MET A 114 -4.67 2.85 29.92
CA MET A 114 -3.48 3.68 29.67
C MET A 114 -3.81 5.00 28.97
N ALA A 115 -4.81 5.01 28.09
CA ALA A 115 -5.31 6.23 27.46
C ALA A 115 -5.92 7.19 28.51
N LYS A 116 -6.76 6.67 29.42
CA LYS A 116 -7.34 7.46 30.52
C LYS A 116 -6.26 8.02 31.46
N GLU A 117 -5.25 7.22 31.79
CA GLU A 117 -4.10 7.68 32.57
C GLU A 117 -3.42 8.85 31.85
N LEU A 118 -3.16 8.73 30.54
CA LEU A 118 -2.57 9.81 29.73
C LEU A 118 -3.41 11.09 29.69
N GLU A 119 -4.72 10.98 29.53
CA GLU A 119 -5.66 12.12 29.51
C GLU A 119 -5.72 12.84 30.86
N SER A 120 -5.60 12.11 31.97
CA SER A 120 -5.61 12.73 33.32
C SER A 120 -4.41 13.63 33.61
N PHE A 121 -3.38 13.56 32.76
CA PHE A 121 -2.14 14.32 32.88
C PHE A 121 -1.99 15.44 31.83
N ALA A 122 -2.96 15.59 30.92
CA ALA A 122 -3.01 16.62 29.89
C ALA A 122 -3.72 17.88 30.41
#